data_AF-A0A9X2X4M9-F1
#
_entry.id   AF-A0A9X2X4M9-F1
#
_cell.length_a   1.000
_cell.length_b   1.000
_cell.length_c   1.000
_cell.angle_alpha   90.00
_cell.angle_beta   90.00
_cell.angle_gamma   90.00
#
_symmetry.space_group_name_H-M   'P 1'
#
loop_
_entity.id
_entity.type
_entity.pdbx_description
1 polymer ?
#
loop_
_entity_poly.entity_id
_entity_poly.type
_entity_poly.pdbx_seq_one_letter_code
_entity_poly.pdbx_strand_id
1 'polypeptide(L)'
;MSKIPDYSTWSRDDLIDQTHRLACRMSQLASDPDSTLERRHGVAARYHAAYAALLGMTEPFDAGARERMATARQWNLDESERHERLALGMEVPAGRRAGVPCR
;
A
#
# COMPACT_ATOMS: atom_id res chain seq x y z
N MET A 1 -0.68 11.38 12.93
CA MET A 1 -0.19 10.54 11.81
C MET A 1 0.63 9.39 12.36
N SER A 2 0.20 8.14 12.15
CA SER A 2 1.07 7.00 12.49
C SER A 2 2.06 6.79 11.36
N LYS A 3 3.34 7.09 11.61
CA LYS A 3 4.48 6.84 10.71
C LYS A 3 4.43 5.40 10.15
N ILE A 4 4.82 5.20 8.88
CA ILE A 4 5.04 3.83 8.36
C ILE A 4 6.17 3.20 9.20
N PRO A 5 5.96 2.00 9.77
CA PRO A 5 7.02 1.29 10.48
C PRO A 5 8.21 1.00 9.56
N ASP A 6 9.41 1.01 10.12
CA ASP A 6 10.55 0.46 9.42
C ASP A 6 10.44 -1.07 9.43
N TYR A 7 10.12 -1.64 8.27
CA TYR A 7 9.94 -3.07 8.07
C TYR A 7 11.24 -3.81 7.75
N SER A 8 12.37 -3.11 7.62
CA SER A 8 13.66 -3.73 7.26
C SER A 8 14.20 -4.71 8.31
N THR A 9 13.72 -4.61 9.55
CA THR A 9 14.12 -5.44 10.68
C THR A 9 13.15 -6.58 10.99
N TRP A 10 12.04 -6.68 10.25
CA TRP A 10 10.97 -7.64 10.52
C TRP A 10 11.29 -8.99 9.87
N SER A 11 10.85 -10.09 10.49
CA SER A 11 10.99 -11.40 9.89
C SER A 11 10.00 -11.60 8.73
N ARG A 12 10.22 -12.64 7.91
CA ARG A 12 9.30 -12.99 6.83
C ARG A 12 7.88 -13.25 7.36
N ASP A 13 7.76 -13.98 8.47
CA ASP A 13 6.47 -14.34 9.05
C ASP A 13 5.75 -13.11 9.62
N ASP A 14 6.49 -12.20 10.28
CA ASP A 14 5.93 -10.92 10.73
C ASP A 14 5.35 -10.11 9.55
N LEU A 15 6.04 -10.10 8.41
CA LEU A 15 5.59 -9.39 7.21
C LEU A 15 4.38 -10.06 6.55
N ILE A 16 4.30 -11.39 6.55
CA ILE A 16 3.12 -12.12 6.08
C ILE A 16 1.91 -11.79 6.95
N ASP A 17 2.05 -11.91 8.27
CA ASP A 17 0.98 -11.59 9.22
C ASP A 17 0.56 -10.13 9.11
N GLN A 18 1.52 -9.23 8.96
CA GLN A 18 1.26 -7.80 8.84
C GLN A 18 0.54 -7.44 7.55
N THR A 19 0.98 -7.96 6.41
CA THR A 19 0.33 -7.72 5.11
C THR A 19 -1.09 -8.28 5.11
N HIS A 20 -1.31 -9.47 5.67
CA HIS A 20 -2.64 -10.04 5.85
C HIS A 20 -3.54 -9.17 6.75
N ARG A 21 -3.04 -8.77 7.93
CA ARG A 21 -3.77 -7.88 8.85
C ARG A 21 -4.17 -6.56 8.19
N LEU A 22 -3.25 -5.96 7.43
CA LEU A 22 -3.49 -4.69 6.73
C LEU A 22 -4.49 -4.88 5.58
N ALA A 23 -4.42 -5.97 4.82
CA ALA A 23 -5.38 -6.28 3.77
C ALA A 23 -6.81 -6.44 4.33
N CYS A 24 -6.97 -7.19 5.42
CA CYS A 24 -8.25 -7.29 6.14
C CYS A 24 -8.74 -5.91 6.59
N ARG A 25 -7.82 -5.08 7.11
CA ARG A 25 -8.18 -3.74 7.56
C ARG A 25 -8.61 -2.82 6.41
N MET A 26 -7.95 -2.91 5.25
CA MET A 26 -8.37 -2.18 4.04
C MET A 26 -9.79 -2.56 3.63
N SER A 27 -10.10 -3.86 3.62
CA SER A 27 -11.46 -4.34 3.31
C SER A 27 -12.50 -3.78 4.29
N GLN A 28 -12.22 -3.81 5.60
CA GLN A 28 -13.11 -3.23 6.61
C GLN A 28 -13.33 -1.73 6.39
N LEU A 29 -12.26 -0.97 6.12
CA LEU A 29 -12.36 0.47 5.90
C LEU A 29 -13.07 0.82 4.59
N ALA A 30 -12.97 -0.02 3.55
CA ALA A 30 -13.71 0.19 2.32
C ALA A 30 -15.23 0.11 2.53
N SER A 31 -15.68 -0.72 3.48
CA SER A 31 -17.09 -0.87 3.85
C SER A 31 -17.56 0.07 4.98
N ASP A 32 -16.64 0.81 5.60
CA ASP A 32 -16.93 1.73 6.70
C ASP A 32 -17.26 3.14 6.15
N PRO A 33 -18.52 3.61 6.24
CA PRO A 33 -18.92 4.92 5.72
C PRO A 33 -18.29 6.09 6.50
N ASP A 34 -17.88 5.88 7.75
CA ASP A 34 -17.30 6.91 8.61
C ASP A 34 -15.76 6.95 8.49
N SER A 35 -15.17 6.04 7.71
CA SER A 35 -13.72 6.01 7.54
C SER A 35 -13.21 7.15 6.67
N THR A 36 -12.25 7.90 7.21
CA THR A 36 -11.63 9.03 6.52
C THR A 36 -10.69 8.58 5.39
N LEU A 37 -10.50 9.45 4.40
CA LEU A 37 -9.50 9.25 3.34
C LEU A 37 -8.09 9.05 3.90
N GLU A 38 -7.71 9.86 4.90
CA GLU A 38 -6.43 9.72 5.62
C GLU A 38 -6.27 8.30 6.17
N ARG A 39 -7.31 7.76 6.81
CA ARG A 39 -7.26 6.44 7.44
C ARG A 39 -7.21 5.32 6.40
N ARG A 40 -7.99 5.42 5.32
CA ARG A 40 -7.98 4.45 4.21
C ARG A 40 -6.61 4.40 3.54
N HIS A 41 -6.11 5.55 3.11
CA HIS A 41 -4.83 5.64 2.42
C HIS A 41 -3.64 5.39 3.35
N GLY A 42 -3.71 5.79 4.62
CA GLY A 42 -2.67 5.47 5.59
C GLY A 42 -2.51 3.96 5.85
N VAL A 43 -3.61 3.18 5.81
CA VAL A 43 -3.52 1.71 5.89
C VAL A 43 -2.98 1.13 4.57
N ALA A 44 -3.42 1.62 3.42
CA ALA A 44 -2.92 1.18 2.12
C ALA A 44 -1.41 1.43 1.97
N ALA A 45 -0.92 2.60 2.40
CA ALA A 45 0.51 2.91 2.39
C ALA A 45 1.32 1.88 3.20
N ARG A 46 0.87 1.57 4.42
CA ARG A 46 1.53 0.56 5.26
C ARG A 46 1.49 -0.84 4.65
N TYR A 47 0.43 -1.18 3.92
CA TYR A 47 0.30 -2.47 3.24
C TYR A 47 1.35 -2.60 2.15
N HIS A 48 1.43 -1.60 1.26
CA HIS A 48 2.38 -1.61 0.16
C HIS A 48 3.84 -1.59 0.65
N ALA A 49 4.16 -0.80 1.68
CA ALA A 49 5.48 -0.81 2.31
C ALA A 49 5.85 -2.19 2.91
N ALA A 50 4.93 -2.84 3.62
CA ALA A 50 5.17 -4.17 4.20
C ALA A 50 5.32 -5.23 3.09
N TYR A 51 4.54 -5.14 2.03
CA TYR A 51 4.60 -6.06 0.90
C TYR A 51 5.89 -5.89 0.08
N ALA A 52 6.36 -4.66 -0.10
CA ALA A 52 7.67 -4.38 -0.71
C ALA A 52 8.83 -4.97 0.10
N ALA A 53 8.75 -4.91 1.43
CA ALA A 53 9.73 -5.56 2.31
C ALA A 53 9.69 -7.09 2.16
N LEU A 54 8.49 -7.69 2.14
CA LEU A 54 8.30 -9.14 1.94
C LEU A 54 8.87 -9.62 0.61
N LEU A 55 8.63 -8.87 -0.48
CA LEU A 55 9.22 -9.15 -1.79
C LEU A 55 10.75 -9.08 -1.77
N GLY A 56 11.32 -8.16 -0.98
CA GLY A 56 12.77 -8.03 -0.80
C GLY A 56 13.42 -9.20 -0.06
N MET A 57 12.66 -9.96 0.74
CA MET A 57 13.14 -11.15 1.46
C MET A 57 12.92 -12.47 0.71
N THR A 58 12.18 -12.43 -0.40
CA THR A 58 11.81 -13.64 -1.12
C THR A 58 12.89 -14.00 -2.13
N GLU A 59 13.40 -15.23 -2.08
CA GLU A 59 14.36 -15.73 -3.06
C GLU A 59 13.64 -16.10 -4.37
N PRO A 60 14.01 -15.49 -5.51
CA PRO A 60 13.43 -15.83 -6.81
C PRO A 60 13.96 -17.18 -7.32
N PHE A 61 13.08 -17.99 -7.91
CA PHE A 61 13.44 -19.32 -8.42
C PHE A 61 14.20 -19.29 -9.76
N ASP A 62 14.07 -18.21 -10.54
CA ASP A 62 14.79 -17.99 -11.79
C ASP A 62 15.02 -16.49 -12.07
N ALA A 63 15.74 -16.18 -13.16
CA ALA A 63 16.04 -14.80 -13.56
C ALA A 63 14.78 -13.99 -13.92
N GLY A 64 13.78 -14.62 -14.56
CA GLY A 64 12.54 -13.94 -14.92
C GLY A 64 11.67 -13.61 -13.69
N ALA A 65 11.67 -14.49 -12.69
CA ALA A 65 11.02 -14.28 -11.41
C ALA A 65 11.70 -13.14 -10.65
N ARG A 66 13.04 -13.08 -10.67
CA ARG A 66 13.80 -11.97 -10.09
C ARG A 66 13.41 -10.62 -10.69
N GLU A 67 13.31 -10.54 -12.02
CA GLU A 67 12.90 -9.31 -12.71
C GLU A 67 11.48 -8.90 -12.36
N ARG A 68 10.51 -9.83 -12.48
CA ARG A 68 9.11 -9.56 -12.11
C ARG A 68 8.97 -9.11 -10.65
N MET A 69 9.73 -9.74 -9.75
CA MET A 69 9.74 -9.36 -8.33
C MET A 69 10.36 -7.99 -8.09
N ALA A 70 11.45 -7.64 -8.79
CA ALA A 70 12.04 -6.31 -8.71
C ALA A 70 11.04 -5.23 -9.18
N THR A 71 10.35 -5.47 -10.31
CA THR A 71 9.28 -4.58 -10.80
C THR A 71 8.13 -4.47 -9.80
N ALA A 72 7.64 -5.59 -9.28
CA ALA A 72 6.55 -5.59 -8.29
C ALA A 72 6.95 -4.88 -7.00
N ARG A 73 8.19 -5.07 -6.54
CA ARG A 73 8.73 -4.39 -5.35
C ARG A 73 8.78 -2.89 -5.56
N GLN A 74 9.32 -2.43 -6.70
CA GLN A 74 9.38 -1.00 -7.01
C GLN A 74 7.98 -0.39 -7.06
N TRP A 75 7.04 -1.05 -7.75
CA TRP A 75 5.66 -0.58 -7.82
C TRP A 75 5.02 -0.44 -6.43
N ASN A 76 5.26 -1.38 -5.50
CA ASN A 76 4.76 -1.26 -4.14
C ASN A 76 5.41 -0.11 -3.35
N LEU A 77 6.69 0.19 -3.59
CA LEU A 77 7.32 1.37 -2.97
C LEU A 77 6.67 2.66 -3.48
N ASP A 78 6.47 2.76 -4.79
CA ASP A 78 5.85 3.93 -5.42
C ASP A 78 4.39 4.10 -4.95
N GLU A 79 3.63 3.00 -4.87
CA GLU A 79 2.23 3.02 -4.44
C GLU A 79 2.09 3.32 -2.94
N SER A 80 3.04 2.88 -2.11
CA SER A 80 3.13 3.29 -0.71
C SER A 80 3.26 4.82 -0.59
N GLU A 81 4.21 5.40 -1.32
CA GLU A 81 4.46 6.84 -1.31
C GLU A 81 3.25 7.63 -1.85
N ARG A 82 2.62 7.13 -2.92
CA ARG A 82 1.39 7.70 -3.48
C ARG A 82 0.27 7.73 -2.45
N HIS A 83 0.09 6.65 -1.70
CA HIS A 83 -0.91 6.61 -0.64
C HIS A 83 -0.58 7.52 0.55
N GLU A 84 0.69 7.74 0.88
CA GLU A 84 1.07 8.77 1.86
C GLU A 84 0.69 10.17 1.37
N ARG A 85 0.96 10.49 0.10
CA ARG A 85 0.55 11.77 -0.50
C ARG A 85 -0.96 11.94 -0.50
N LEU A 86 -1.73 10.91 -0.84
CA LEU A 86 -3.20 10.92 -0.79
C LEU A 86 -3.72 11.10 0.64
N ALA A 87 -3.12 10.43 1.62
CA ALA A 87 -3.50 10.56 3.03
C ALA A 87 -3.26 11.97 3.56
N LEU A 88 -2.18 12.63 3.09
CA LEU A 88 -1.82 14.01 3.40
C LEU A 88 -2.62 15.06 2.61
N GLY A 89 -3.46 14.64 1.66
CA GLY A 89 -4.17 15.55 0.76
C GLY A 89 -3.26 16.27 -0.24
N MET A 90 -2.02 15.80 -0.43
CA MET A 90 -1.06 16.33 -1.41
C MET A 90 -1.33 15.83 -2.83
N GLU A 91 -2.11 14.76 -2.96
CA GLU A 91 -2.60 14.22 -4.23
C GLU A 91 -4.13 14.10 -4.17
N VAL A 92 -4.81 14.33 -5.31
CA VAL A 92 -6.26 14.14 -5.43
C VAL A 92 -6.53 12.76 -6.02
N PRO A 93 -7.42 11.94 -5.43
CA PRO A 93 -7.80 10.65 -6.00
C PRO A 93 -8.28 10.81 -7.44
N ALA A 94 -7.75 9.99 -8.36
CA ALA A 94 -8.24 9.91 -9.73
C ALA A 94 -9.72 9.50 -9.70
N GLY A 95 -10.61 10.48 -9.85
CA GLY A 95 -12.06 10.28 -9.68
C GLY A 95 -12.83 11.56 -9.36
N ARG A 96 -12.21 12.60 -8.80
CA ARG A 96 -12.79 13.96 -8.79
C ARG A 96 -12.33 14.76 -10.01
N ARG A 97 -12.75 14.36 -11.21
CA ARG A 97 -12.91 15.38 -12.26
C ARG A 97 -14.07 16.27 -11.84
N ALA A 98 -13.80 17.57 -11.72
CA ALA A 98 -14.80 18.60 -11.58
C ALA A 98 -15.93 18.38 -12.60
N GLY A 99 -17.16 18.68 -12.17
CA GLY A 99 -18.39 18.20 -12.77
C GLY A 99 -18.46 18.26 -14.29
N VAL A 100 -18.82 17.13 -14.88
CA VAL A 100 -19.45 17.10 -16.19
C VAL A 100 -20.95 17.17 -15.92
N PRO A 101 -21.66 18.28 -16.22
CA PRO A 101 -23.10 18.31 -16.12
C PRO A 101 -23.66 17.35 -17.18
N CYS A 102 -24.51 16.41 -16.75
CA CYS A 102 -25.32 15.63 -17.68
C CYS A 102 -26.22 16.59 -18.47
N ARG A 103 -26.00 16.66 -19.79
CA ARG A 103 -27.00 17.09 -20.75
C ARG A 103 -27.41 15.88 -21.58
#